data_AF-A0A2V9ILW8-F1
#
_entry.id   AF-A0A2V9ILW8-F1
#
_cell.length_a   1.000
_cell.length_b   1.000
_cell.length_c   1.000
_cell.angle_alpha   90.00
_cell.angle_beta   90.00
_cell.angle_gamma   90.00
#
_symmetry.space_group_name_H-M   'P 1'
#
loop_
_entity.id
_entity.type
_entity.pdbx_description
1 polymer ?
#
loop_
_entity_poly.entity_id
_entity_poly.type
_entity_poly.pdbx_seq_one_letter_code
_entity_poly.pdbx_strand_id
1 'polypeptide(L)' 'MAFEDKFDQVSKLIALGKEKGYLLYDEVNDLLPSDVHSPEELDDLLSMLDSEGIEILESPRVKSAEKLVLDK' A
#
# COMPACT_ATOMS: atom_id res chain seq x y z
N MET A 1 -15.14 -17.36 -10.92
CA MET A 1 -15.49 -16.26 -10.00
C MET A 1 -14.28 -15.92 -9.12
N ALA A 2 -13.13 -15.65 -9.73
CA ALA A 2 -11.85 -15.39 -9.04
C ALA A 2 -11.19 -14.08 -9.52
N PHE A 3 -11.84 -13.35 -10.44
CA PHE A 3 -11.37 -12.06 -10.94
C PHE A 3 -12.04 -10.87 -10.22
N GLU A 4 -13.22 -11.06 -9.62
CA GLU A 4 -13.91 -10.03 -8.84
C GLU A 4 -13.19 -9.69 -7.52
N ASP A 5 -12.51 -10.66 -6.91
CA ASP A 5 -11.87 -10.48 -5.59
C ASP A 5 -10.66 -9.53 -5.65
N LYS A 6 -9.87 -9.60 -6.74
CA LYS A 6 -8.73 -8.70 -6.98
C LYS A 6 -9.15 -7.23 -7.00
N PHE A 7 -10.28 -6.94 -7.66
CA PHE A 7 -10.75 -5.58 -7.81
C PHE A 7 -11.40 -5.05 -6.53
N ASP A 8 -11.95 -5.93 -5.70
CA ASP A 8 -12.53 -5.57 -4.39
C ASP A 8 -11.45 -5.06 -3.42
N GLN A 9 -10.30 -5.74 -3.38
CA GLN A 9 -9.17 -5.34 -2.52
C GLN A 9 -8.56 -4.00 -2.93
N VAL A 10 -8.30 -3.80 -4.23
CA VAL A 10 -7.80 -2.51 -4.77
C VAL A 10 -8.85 -1.40 -4.59
N SER A 11 -10.13 -1.69 -4.84
CA SER A 11 -11.20 -0.70 -4.61
C SER A 11 -11.31 -0.28 -3.15
N LYS A 12 -11.12 -1.22 -2.20
CA LYS A 12 -11.08 -0.91 -0.77
C LYS A 12 -9.88 -0.03 -0.41
N LEU A 13 -8.71 -0.30 -0.97
CA LEU A 13 -7.52 0.54 -0.77
C LEU A 13 -7.79 1.97 -1.22
N ILE A 14 -8.29 2.14 -2.44
CA ILE A 14 -8.61 3.46 -2.98
C ILE A 14 -9.68 4.14 -2.12
N ALA A 15 -10.75 3.43 -1.72
CA ALA A 15 -11.80 4.01 -0.89
C ALA A 15 -11.28 4.50 0.48
N LEU A 16 -10.47 3.69 1.17
CA LEU A 16 -9.86 4.04 2.45
C LEU A 16 -8.88 5.20 2.31
N GLY A 17 -8.03 5.14 1.29
CA GLY A 17 -7.04 6.16 1.02
C GLY A 17 -7.67 7.49 0.62
N LYS A 18 -8.74 7.46 -0.15
CA LYS A 18 -9.49 8.65 -0.58
C LYS A 18 -10.25 9.30 0.57
N GLU A 19 -10.79 8.52 1.50
CA GLU A 19 -11.46 9.05 2.69
C GLU A 19 -10.46 9.78 3.62
N LYS A 20 -9.25 9.23 3.76
CA LYS A 20 -8.20 9.79 4.63
C LYS A 20 -7.30 10.82 3.95
N GLY A 21 -7.17 10.76 2.63
CA GLY A 21 -6.11 11.42 1.85
C GLY A 21 -4.75 10.70 1.91
N TYR A 22 -4.65 9.57 2.61
CA TYR A 22 -3.42 8.80 2.73
C TYR A 22 -3.67 7.34 3.12
N LEU A 23 -2.73 6.46 2.76
CA LEU A 23 -2.67 5.06 3.18
C LEU A 23 -1.35 4.78 3.89
N LEU A 24 -1.35 3.78 4.76
CA LEU A 24 -0.11 3.32 5.39
C LEU A 24 0.44 2.13 4.62
N TYR A 25 1.77 1.97 4.61
CA TYR A 25 2.41 0.83 3.96
C TYR A 25 1.88 -0.53 4.48
N ASP A 26 1.54 -0.63 5.77
CA ASP A 26 0.85 -1.80 6.33
C ASP A 26 -0.54 -2.02 5.74
N GLU A 27 -1.34 -0.96 5.61
CA GLU A 27 -2.70 -1.06 5.06
C GLU A 27 -2.66 -1.46 3.59
N VAL A 28 -1.71 -0.87 2.83
CA VAL A 28 -1.42 -1.26 1.46
C VAL A 28 -1.04 -2.72 1.41
N ASN A 29 -0.10 -3.18 2.24
CA ASN A 29 0.40 -4.55 2.23
C ASN A 29 -0.63 -5.59 2.71
N ASP A 30 -1.56 -5.25 3.62
CA ASP A 30 -2.62 -6.13 4.12
C ASP A 30 -3.76 -6.29 3.11
N LEU A 31 -4.08 -5.20 2.42
CA LEU A 31 -5.09 -5.15 1.38
C LEU A 31 -4.52 -5.37 -0.02
N LEU A 32 -3.20 -5.55 -0.16
CA LEU A 32 -2.56 -5.83 -1.44
C LEU A 32 -3.02 -7.23 -1.88
N PRO A 33 -3.68 -7.39 -3.03
CA PRO A 33 -3.97 -8.72 -3.53
C PRO A 33 -2.67 -9.47 -3.78
N SER A 34 -2.60 -10.73 -3.37
CA SER A 34 -1.43 -11.63 -3.57
C SER A 34 -1.13 -11.94 -5.04
N ASP A 35 -1.77 -11.25 -5.97
CA ASP A 35 -1.46 -11.27 -7.38
C ASP A 35 -0.62 -10.05 -7.81
N VAL A 36 -0.67 -8.94 -7.07
CA VAL A 36 0.16 -7.74 -7.32
C VAL A 36 1.55 -7.99 -6.75
N HIS A 37 2.31 -8.81 -7.46
CA HIS A 37 3.67 -9.19 -7.11
C HIS A 37 4.71 -8.60 -8.07
N SER A 38 4.25 -8.06 -9.19
CA SER A 38 5.11 -7.48 -10.22
C SER A 38 5.30 -5.98 -9.99
N PRO A 39 6.52 -5.46 -10.21
CA PRO A 39 6.79 -4.02 -10.08
C PRO A 39 5.90 -3.17 -11.01
N GLU A 40 5.51 -3.70 -12.18
CA GLU A 40 4.60 -3.03 -13.11
C GLU A 40 3.18 -2.85 -12.52
N GLU A 41 2.66 -3.87 -11.82
CA GLU A 41 1.33 -3.79 -11.20
C GLU A 41 1.34 -2.89 -9.94
N LEU A 42 2.45 -2.87 -9.21
CA LEU A 42 2.65 -1.91 -8.13
C LEU A 42 2.69 -0.48 -8.64
N ASP A 43 3.35 -0.23 -9.78
CA ASP A 43 3.41 1.09 -10.41
C ASP A 43 2.02 1.57 -10.87
N ASP A 44 1.23 0.67 -11.45
CA ASP A 44 -0.16 0.96 -11.85
C ASP A 44 -1.03 1.29 -10.63
N LEU A 45 -0.93 0.50 -9.55
CA LEU A 45 -1.61 0.76 -8.28
C LEU A 45 -1.18 2.10 -7.66
N LEU A 46 0.12 2.39 -7.63
CA LEU A 46 0.68 3.65 -7.13
C LEU A 46 0.17 4.84 -7.95
N SER A 47 0.13 4.72 -9.28
CA SER A 47 -0.44 5.74 -10.16
C SER A 47 -1.93 5.95 -9.94
N MET A 48 -2.70 4.89 -9.68
CA MET A 48 -4.12 5.00 -9.35
C MET A 48 -4.33 5.74 -8.03
N LEU A 49 -3.52 5.43 -7.00
CA LEU A 49 -3.57 6.09 -5.70
C LEU A 49 -3.15 7.57 -5.81
N ASP A 50 -2.07 7.87 -6.53
CA ASP A 50 -1.60 9.23 -6.79
C ASP A 50 -2.64 10.06 -7.56
N SER A 51 -3.29 9.47 -8.57
CA SER A 51 -4.35 10.11 -9.35
C SER A 51 -5.58 10.43 -8.50
N GLU A 52 -5.88 9.61 -7.49
CA GLU A 52 -6.93 9.84 -6.50
C GLU A 52 -6.50 10.78 -5.37
N GLY A 53 -5.24 11.26 -5.35
CA GLY A 53 -4.68 12.17 -4.36
C GLY A 53 -4.34 11.50 -3.03
N ILE A 54 -4.00 10.21 -3.07
CA ILE A 54 -3.73 9.39 -1.89
C ILE A 54 -2.23 9.23 -1.72
N GLU A 55 -1.66 9.75 -0.63
CA GLU A 55 -0.25 9.53 -0.31
C GLU A 55 -0.04 8.23 0.47
N ILE A 56 0.98 7.44 0.09
CA ILE A 56 1.41 6.29 0.89
C ILE A 56 2.44 6.76 1.91
N LEU A 57 2.06 6.70 3.18
CA LEU A 57 2.93 6.98 4.30
C LEU A 57 3.53 5.68 4.82
N GLU A 58 4.77 5.78 5.30
CA GLU A 58 5.33 4.71 6.13
C GLU A 58 4.41 4.58 7.36
N SER A 59 3.83 3.39 7.55
CA SER A 59 3.14 3.06 8.79
C SER A 59 4.03 3.48 9.96
N PRO A 60 3.49 4.04 11.06
CA PRO A 60 4.25 4.25 12.28
C PRO A 60 4.53 2.88 12.90
N ARG A 61 5.30 2.04 12.20
CA ARG A 61 6.15 1.03 12.80
C ARG A 61 7.08 1.87 13.62
N VAL A 62 6.73 2.00 14.89
CA VAL A 62 7.69 2.02 16.00
C VAL A 62 9.09 1.78 15.45
N LYS A 63 9.87 2.86 15.33
CA LYS A 63 11.33 2.83 15.31
C LYS A 63 11.80 2.26 16.65
N SER A 64 11.43 1.02 16.94
CA SER A 64 11.79 0.29 18.14
C SER A 64 12.61 -0.89 17.68
N ALA A 65 13.93 -0.64 17.70
CA ALA A 65 15.02 -1.60 17.59
C ALA A 65 15.01 -2.42 16.30
N GLU A 66 15.68 -1.97 15.23
CA GLU A 66 17.12 -2.20 15.18
C GLU A 66 17.80 -1.06 14.41
N LYS A 67 18.26 -0.06 15.17
CA LYS A 67 19.36 0.81 14.76
C LYS A 67 20.53 -0.13 14.46
N LEU A 68 20.73 -0.43 13.17
CA LEU A 68 21.91 -1.10 12.65
C LEU A 68 23.14 -0.39 13.25
N VAL A 69 23.76 -1.04 14.23
CA VAL A 69 25.11 -0.72 14.67
C VAL A 69 26.00 -1.11 13.50
N LEU A 70 26.25 -0.16 12.60
CA LEU A 70 27.44 -0.17 11.78
C LEU A 70 28.18 1.15 11.97
N ASP A 71 28.49 1.42 13.24
CA ASP A 71 29.69 2.17 13.60
C ASP A 71 30.70 1.14 14.10
N LYS A 72 31.56 0.66 13.20
CA LYS A 72 33.03 0.73 13.30
C LYS A 72 33.74 -0.23 12.33
#